data_AF-B7FQ22-F1
#
_entry.id   AF-B7FQ22-F1
#
_cell.length_a   1.000
_cell.length_b   1.000
_cell.length_c   1.000
_cell.angle_alpha   90.00
_cell.angle_beta   90.00
_cell.angle_gamma   90.00
#
_symmetry.space_group_name_H-M   'P 1'
#
loop_
_entity.id
_entity.type
_entity.pdbx_description
1 polymer ?
#
loop_
_entity_poly.entity_id
_entity_poly.type
_entity_poly.pdbx_seq_one_letter_code
_entity_poly.pdbx_strand_id
1 'polypeptide(L)'
;MAKSSGEIGSEEAISPEASKRICDHMNDDHMVSVYAMAKELIEYKRDWKLTGAKLKRVTAYGCEIQAITCSGELCEMLPVVYPFRPALKTAAQSRKQLVKIHQKVCSPKLEWLLDPLPLGVIGISIFLAYGTLILGIPELKASIENDESMNSMICSLFGSPHIFSQMVKAAFWFTVVIHSAEADYAIYKCRTTLKLDWITSMFWFATTCLVGYPVLGHLIQLIQIHDKSKAAQKAKLK
;
A
#
# COMPACT_ATOMS: atom_id res chain seq x y z
N MET A 1 -38.29 7.35 -39.78
CA MET A 1 -36.82 7.48 -39.89
C MET A 1 -36.17 6.60 -38.83
N ALA A 2 -35.87 5.35 -39.20
CA ALA A 2 -35.19 4.39 -38.34
C ALA A 2 -33.69 4.70 -38.36
N LYS A 3 -33.12 5.06 -37.22
CA LYS A 3 -31.65 5.08 -37.05
C LYS A 3 -31.19 3.62 -37.09
N SER A 4 -30.57 3.28 -38.22
CA SER A 4 -29.75 2.10 -38.41
C SER A 4 -28.85 1.91 -37.19
N SER A 5 -29.15 0.85 -36.44
CA SER A 5 -28.25 0.20 -35.50
C SER A 5 -27.04 -0.27 -36.31
N GLY A 6 -26.03 0.59 -36.38
CA GLY A 6 -24.73 0.22 -36.91
C GLY A 6 -24.23 -1.00 -36.15
N GLU A 7 -24.05 -2.10 -36.87
CA GLU A 7 -23.24 -3.22 -36.46
C GLU A 7 -21.90 -2.65 -36.02
N ILE A 8 -21.68 -2.60 -34.70
CA ILE A 8 -20.36 -2.44 -34.14
C ILE A 8 -19.62 -3.70 -34.58
N GLY A 9 -18.79 -3.54 -35.61
CA GLY A 9 -17.95 -4.58 -36.14
C GLY A 9 -17.28 -5.34 -35.00
N SER A 10 -17.34 -6.65 -35.08
CA SER A 10 -16.76 -7.65 -34.19
C SER A 10 -15.23 -7.58 -34.18
N GLU A 11 -14.65 -6.43 -33.83
CA GLU A 11 -13.23 -6.29 -33.51
C GLU A 11 -12.96 -7.05 -32.20
N GLU A 12 -12.62 -8.32 -32.37
CA GLU A 12 -11.96 -9.25 -31.45
C GLU A 12 -12.26 -9.04 -29.96
N ALA A 13 -13.48 -9.41 -29.57
CA ALA A 13 -13.77 -9.76 -28.19
C ALA A 13 -12.74 -10.79 -27.70
N ILE A 14 -12.24 -10.63 -26.47
CA ILE A 14 -11.25 -11.53 -25.89
C ILE A 14 -11.82 -12.95 -25.89
N SER A 15 -11.22 -13.85 -26.67
CA SER A 15 -11.70 -15.23 -26.76
C SER A 15 -11.61 -15.94 -25.39
N PRO A 16 -12.45 -16.95 -25.11
CA PRO A 16 -12.38 -17.72 -23.87
C PRO A 16 -10.98 -18.30 -23.59
N GLU A 17 -10.29 -18.77 -24.63
CA GLU A 17 -8.94 -19.36 -24.55
C GLU A 17 -7.90 -18.29 -24.23
N ALA A 18 -8.00 -17.11 -24.86
CA ALA A 18 -7.14 -15.97 -24.56
C ALA A 18 -7.34 -15.50 -23.12
N SER A 19 -8.60 -15.34 -22.69
CA SER A 19 -8.96 -15.02 -21.30
C SER A 19 -8.37 -16.04 -20.33
N LYS A 20 -8.52 -17.34 -20.61
CA LYS A 20 -7.98 -18.41 -19.75
C LYS A 20 -6.46 -18.31 -19.61
N ARG A 21 -5.73 -18.17 -20.72
CA ARG A 21 -4.25 -18.00 -20.69
C ARG A 21 -3.81 -16.79 -19.87
N ILE A 22 -4.52 -15.66 -20.03
CA ILE A 22 -4.26 -14.44 -19.24
C ILE A 22 -4.54 -14.71 -17.75
N CYS A 23 -5.65 -15.35 -17.43
CA CYS A 23 -6.01 -15.67 -16.05
C CYS A 23 -4.98 -16.58 -15.38
N ASP A 24 -4.55 -17.64 -16.07
CA ASP A 24 -3.55 -18.58 -15.56
C ASP A 24 -2.23 -17.84 -15.30
N HIS A 25 -1.72 -17.08 -16.28
CA HIS A 25 -0.50 -16.29 -16.10
C HIS A 25 -0.61 -15.24 -14.99
N MET A 26 -1.75 -14.55 -14.87
CA MET A 26 -1.96 -13.55 -13.82
C MET A 26 -2.04 -14.19 -12.43
N ASN A 27 -2.71 -15.33 -12.30
CA ASN A 27 -2.81 -16.05 -11.03
C ASN A 27 -1.46 -16.65 -10.62
N ASP A 28 -0.64 -17.04 -11.58
CA ASP A 28 0.66 -17.62 -11.31
C ASP A 28 1.70 -16.53 -11.00
N ASP A 29 1.92 -15.58 -11.91
CA ASP A 29 3.04 -14.64 -11.81
C ASP A 29 2.68 -13.27 -11.22
N HIS A 30 1.39 -12.93 -11.23
CA HIS A 30 0.90 -11.60 -10.85
C HIS A 30 -0.22 -11.66 -9.80
N MET A 31 -0.20 -12.69 -8.94
CA MET A 31 -1.20 -12.89 -7.89
C MET A 31 -1.34 -11.66 -6.97
N VAL A 32 -0.26 -10.93 -6.74
CA VAL A 32 -0.28 -9.68 -5.96
C VAL A 32 -1.20 -8.62 -6.59
N SER A 33 -1.22 -8.53 -7.92
CA SER A 33 -2.12 -7.61 -8.65
C SER A 33 -3.57 -8.03 -8.50
N VAL A 34 -3.84 -9.34 -8.60
CA VAL A 34 -5.20 -9.91 -8.46
C VAL A 34 -5.73 -9.66 -7.04
N TYR A 35 -4.89 -9.93 -6.03
CA TYR A 35 -5.21 -9.65 -4.63
C TYR A 35 -5.45 -8.16 -4.39
N ALA A 36 -4.59 -7.27 -4.90
CA ALA A 36 -4.74 -5.84 -4.73
C ALA A 36 -5.99 -5.29 -5.45
N MET A 37 -6.30 -5.77 -6.66
CA MET A 37 -7.56 -5.45 -7.35
C MET A 37 -8.78 -5.86 -6.51
N ALA A 38 -8.78 -7.07 -5.95
CA ALA A 38 -9.87 -7.52 -5.07
C ALA A 38 -9.98 -6.66 -3.80
N LYS A 39 -8.83 -6.36 -3.17
CA LYS A 39 -8.77 -5.53 -1.96
C LYS A 39 -9.36 -4.13 -2.15
N GLU A 40 -9.24 -3.55 -3.34
CA GLU A 40 -9.84 -2.24 -3.66
C GLU A 40 -11.37 -2.27 -3.78
N LEU A 41 -11.96 -3.44 -4.06
CA LEU A 41 -13.38 -3.57 -4.38
C LEU A 41 -14.23 -4.12 -3.23
N ILE A 42 -13.61 -4.79 -2.26
CA ILE A 42 -14.33 -5.46 -1.18
C ILE A 42 -14.61 -4.48 -0.05
N GLU A 43 -15.89 -4.37 0.29
CA GLU A 43 -16.33 -3.78 1.54
C GLU A 43 -16.23 -4.83 2.64
N TYR A 44 -15.37 -4.58 3.63
CA TYR A 44 -15.14 -5.53 4.71
C TYR A 44 -16.24 -5.42 5.77
N LYS A 45 -16.86 -6.57 6.09
CA LYS A 45 -17.58 -6.74 7.35
C LYS A 45 -16.58 -6.64 8.52
N ARG A 46 -17.04 -6.24 9.70
CA ARG A 46 -16.19 -6.15 10.91
C ARG A 46 -15.47 -7.47 11.17
N ASP A 47 -14.15 -7.42 11.37
CA ASP A 47 -13.25 -8.56 11.62
C ASP A 47 -13.01 -9.52 10.43
N TRP A 48 -13.57 -9.23 9.25
CA TRP A 48 -13.28 -10.01 8.04
C TRP A 48 -12.03 -9.49 7.33
N LYS A 49 -11.23 -10.41 6.78
CA LYS A 49 -10.04 -10.09 6.00
C LYS A 49 -9.99 -10.86 4.69
N LEU A 50 -9.41 -10.26 3.66
CA LEU A 50 -9.12 -10.95 2.40
C LEU A 50 -7.98 -11.94 2.63
N THR A 51 -8.22 -13.22 2.38
CA THR A 51 -7.23 -14.30 2.56
C THR A 51 -6.73 -14.86 1.23
N GLY A 52 -7.52 -14.69 0.16
CA GLY A 52 -7.13 -15.12 -1.18
C GLY A 52 -7.93 -14.41 -2.27
N ALA A 53 -7.40 -14.43 -3.48
CA ALA A 53 -8.09 -13.94 -4.67
C ALA A 53 -7.68 -14.80 -5.86
N LYS A 54 -8.59 -14.97 -6.83
CA LYS A 54 -8.29 -15.68 -8.08
C LYS A 54 -9.00 -15.01 -9.24
N LEU A 55 -8.25 -14.64 -10.26
CA LEU A 55 -8.79 -14.12 -11.51
C LEU A 55 -9.45 -15.27 -12.28
N LYS A 56 -10.73 -15.12 -12.59
CA LYS A 56 -11.56 -16.14 -13.26
C LYS A 56 -11.73 -15.88 -14.74
N ARG A 57 -11.95 -14.62 -15.10
CA ARG A 57 -12.22 -14.21 -16.49
C ARG A 57 -11.72 -12.80 -16.73
N VAL A 58 -11.23 -12.54 -17.94
CA VAL A 58 -10.92 -11.21 -18.45
C VAL A 58 -11.83 -10.94 -19.64
N THR A 59 -12.55 -9.83 -19.59
CA THR A 59 -13.44 -9.37 -20.66
C THR A 59 -12.94 -8.04 -21.21
N ALA A 60 -13.59 -7.52 -22.26
CA ALA A 60 -13.32 -6.17 -22.74
C ALA A 60 -13.59 -5.10 -21.67
N TYR A 61 -14.44 -5.39 -20.68
CA TYR A 61 -14.92 -4.43 -19.68
C TYR A 61 -14.22 -4.55 -18.33
N GLY A 62 -13.50 -5.64 -18.06
CA GLY A 62 -12.84 -5.80 -16.76
C GLY A 62 -12.35 -7.21 -16.46
N CYS A 63 -11.93 -7.37 -15.20
CA CYS A 63 -11.45 -8.60 -14.60
C CYS A 63 -12.46 -9.13 -13.60
N GLU A 64 -12.95 -10.35 -13.81
CA GLU A 64 -13.79 -11.05 -12.84
C GLU A 64 -12.91 -11.84 -11.88
N ILE A 65 -12.99 -11.50 -10.61
CA ILE A 65 -12.15 -12.04 -9.55
C ILE A 65 -13.04 -12.74 -8.54
N GLN A 66 -12.68 -13.96 -8.16
CA GLN A 66 -13.23 -14.63 -6.99
C GLN A 66 -12.34 -14.28 -5.79
N ALA A 67 -12.85 -13.44 -4.90
CA ALA A 67 -12.21 -13.13 -3.64
C ALA A 67 -12.64 -14.11 -2.55
N ILE A 68 -11.73 -14.40 -1.62
CA ILE A 68 -11.99 -15.24 -0.45
C ILE A 68 -11.74 -14.37 0.78
N THR A 69 -12.79 -14.07 1.53
CA THR A 69 -12.69 -13.36 2.80
C THR A 69 -12.97 -14.32 3.94
N CYS A 70 -12.32 -14.13 5.09
CA CYS A 70 -12.55 -14.97 6.26
C CYS A 70 -12.61 -14.16 7.56
N SER A 71 -13.36 -14.66 8.54
CA SER A 71 -13.37 -14.25 9.95
C SER A 71 -13.30 -15.51 10.82
N GLY A 72 -12.17 -15.68 11.52
CA GLY A 72 -11.87 -16.95 12.19
C GLY A 72 -11.80 -18.13 11.21
N GLU A 73 -12.64 -19.14 11.44
CA GLU A 73 -12.77 -20.34 10.60
C GLU A 73 -13.80 -20.18 9.47
N LEU A 74 -14.62 -19.13 9.52
CA LEU A 74 -15.67 -18.88 8.52
C LEU A 74 -15.07 -18.14 7.32
N CYS A 75 -15.28 -18.67 6.12
CA CYS A 75 -14.83 -18.06 4.88
C CYS A 75 -15.97 -17.93 3.86
N GLU A 76 -16.00 -16.81 3.14
CA GLU A 76 -16.95 -16.52 2.06
C GLU A 76 -16.20 -16.33 0.75
N MET A 77 -16.78 -16.85 -0.34
CA MET A 77 -16.29 -16.60 -1.70
C MET A 77 -17.16 -15.53 -2.35
N LEU A 78 -16.57 -14.36 -2.62
CA LEU A 78 -17.26 -13.21 -3.17
C LEU A 78 -16.82 -12.96 -4.62
N PRO A 79 -17.72 -13.00 -5.61
CA PRO A 79 -17.40 -12.56 -6.95
C PRO A 79 -17.34 -11.03 -6.99
N VAL A 80 -16.22 -10.48 -7.47
CA VAL A 80 -16.02 -9.03 -7.67
C VAL A 80 -15.52 -8.76 -9.08
N VAL A 81 -15.84 -7.60 -9.63
CA VAL A 81 -15.44 -7.22 -10.99
C VAL A 81 -14.63 -5.93 -10.96
N TYR A 82 -13.35 -6.01 -11.34
CA TYR A 82 -12.49 -4.82 -11.50
C TYR A 82 -12.69 -4.22 -12.88
N PRO A 83 -13.29 -3.02 -13.01
CA PRO A 83 -13.63 -2.47 -14.30
C PRO A 83 -12.41 -1.90 -15.04
N PHE A 84 -12.36 -2.10 -16.34
CA PHE A 84 -11.48 -1.37 -17.24
C PHE A 84 -12.12 -0.03 -17.61
N ARG A 85 -11.37 1.05 -17.36
CA ARG A 85 -11.78 2.42 -17.69
C ARG A 85 -10.64 3.10 -18.47
N PRO A 86 -10.78 3.29 -19.80
CA PRO A 86 -11.87 2.83 -20.67
C PRO A 86 -11.88 1.31 -20.89
N ALA A 87 -12.97 0.79 -21.47
CA ALA A 87 -13.04 -0.59 -21.94
C ALA A 87 -11.96 -0.86 -23.01
N LEU A 88 -11.49 -2.10 -23.08
CA LEU A 88 -10.51 -2.54 -24.07
C LEU A 88 -11.17 -2.61 -25.45
N LYS A 89 -10.45 -2.13 -26.46
CA LYS A 89 -10.87 -2.26 -27.86
C LYS A 89 -10.44 -3.58 -28.48
N THR A 90 -9.29 -4.13 -28.04
CA THR A 90 -8.74 -5.37 -28.58
C THR A 90 -8.06 -6.19 -27.50
N ALA A 91 -7.95 -7.50 -27.70
CA ALA A 91 -7.25 -8.40 -26.78
C ALA A 91 -5.77 -8.03 -26.57
N ALA A 92 -5.10 -7.48 -27.60
CA ALA A 92 -3.71 -7.03 -27.51
C ALA A 92 -3.48 -5.91 -26.47
N GLN A 93 -4.51 -5.11 -26.18
CA GLN A 93 -4.43 -4.03 -25.18
C GLN A 93 -4.46 -4.55 -23.73
N SER A 94 -4.95 -5.77 -23.50
CA SER A 94 -5.15 -6.35 -22.17
C SER A 94 -3.87 -6.32 -21.33
N ARG A 95 -2.74 -6.75 -21.90
CA ARG A 95 -1.44 -6.76 -21.19
C ARG A 95 -1.03 -5.38 -20.72
N LYS A 96 -1.07 -4.38 -21.62
CA LYS A 96 -0.69 -3.00 -21.29
C LYS A 96 -1.61 -2.42 -20.22
N GLN A 97 -2.91 -2.71 -20.31
CA GLN A 97 -3.89 -2.27 -19.31
C GLN A 97 -3.67 -2.94 -17.96
N LEU A 98 -3.42 -4.25 -17.92
CA LEU A 98 -3.15 -4.99 -16.69
C LEU A 98 -1.87 -4.52 -15.99
N VAL A 99 -0.83 -4.18 -16.75
CA VAL A 99 0.40 -3.57 -16.19
C VAL A 99 0.09 -2.22 -15.56
N LYS A 100 -0.68 -1.35 -16.22
CA LYS A 100 -1.11 -0.07 -15.64
C LYS A 100 -1.93 -0.25 -14.37
N ILE A 101 -2.86 -1.21 -14.38
CA ILE A 101 -3.67 -1.54 -13.21
C ILE A 101 -2.75 -2.02 -12.08
N HIS A 102 -1.80 -2.91 -12.35
CA HIS A 102 -0.82 -3.38 -11.36
C HIS A 102 -0.07 -2.20 -10.70
N GLN A 103 0.47 -1.27 -11.50
CA GLN A 103 1.13 -0.08 -10.94
C GLN A 103 0.18 0.71 -10.03
N LYS A 104 -1.05 0.93 -10.48
CA LYS A 104 -2.07 1.67 -9.73
C LYS A 104 -2.46 0.98 -8.42
N VAL A 105 -2.92 -0.28 -8.47
CA VAL A 105 -3.48 -0.98 -7.30
C VAL A 105 -2.42 -1.37 -6.28
N CYS A 106 -1.15 -1.44 -6.69
CA CYS A 106 -0.01 -1.66 -5.81
C CYS A 106 0.70 -0.35 -5.40
N SER A 107 0.18 0.83 -5.79
CA SER A 107 0.68 2.13 -5.30
C SER A 107 0.18 2.40 -3.88
N PRO A 108 0.91 3.21 -3.09
CA PRO A 108 0.40 3.64 -1.80
C PRO A 108 -0.77 4.59 -2.01
N LYS A 109 -1.69 4.62 -1.05
CA LYS A 109 -2.82 5.56 -1.05
C LYS A 109 -2.57 6.65 -0.02
N LEU A 110 -2.71 7.92 -0.42
CA LEU A 110 -2.52 9.06 0.47
C LEU A 110 -3.52 9.09 1.63
N GLU A 111 -4.70 8.52 1.43
CA GLU A 111 -5.72 8.39 2.48
C GLU A 111 -5.20 7.65 3.72
N TRP A 112 -4.23 6.73 3.56
CA TRP A 112 -3.62 6.03 4.70
C TRP A 112 -2.87 6.98 5.62
N LEU A 113 -2.37 8.12 5.14
CA LEU A 113 -1.73 9.12 5.99
C LEU A 113 -2.72 9.84 6.92
N LEU A 114 -4.03 9.71 6.64
CA LEU A 114 -5.10 10.29 7.45
C LEU A 114 -5.62 9.31 8.52
N ASP A 115 -5.12 8.07 8.55
CA ASP A 115 -5.45 7.13 9.61
C ASP A 115 -4.90 7.65 10.96
N PRO A 116 -5.56 7.36 12.10
CA PRO A 116 -5.18 7.92 13.40
C PRO A 116 -3.73 7.68 13.81
N LEU A 117 -3.19 6.49 13.50
CA LEU A 117 -1.81 6.13 13.84
C LEU A 117 -0.78 6.90 13.00
N PRO A 118 -0.83 6.87 11.65
CA PRO A 118 -0.02 7.75 10.80
C PRO A 118 -0.10 9.23 11.18
N LEU A 119 -1.29 9.78 11.43
CA LEU A 119 -1.43 11.16 11.90
C LEU A 119 -0.70 11.43 13.22
N GLY A 120 -0.78 10.49 14.17
CA GLY A 120 -0.05 10.58 15.43
C GLY A 120 1.48 10.61 15.22
N VAL A 121 1.99 9.75 14.34
CA VAL A 121 3.43 9.73 14.00
C VAL A 121 3.86 11.04 13.33
N ILE A 122 3.06 11.57 12.40
CA ILE A 122 3.32 12.88 11.77
C ILE A 122 3.36 13.98 12.83
N GLY A 123 2.35 14.02 13.71
CA GLY A 123 2.28 15.02 14.78
C GLY A 123 3.50 14.97 15.70
N ILE A 124 3.86 13.79 16.21
CA ILE A 124 5.05 13.59 17.05
C ILE A 124 6.31 14.03 16.29
N SER A 125 6.46 13.64 15.03
CA SER A 125 7.61 14.00 14.20
C SER A 125 7.73 15.51 14.01
N ILE A 126 6.61 16.21 13.80
CA ILE A 126 6.58 17.67 13.70
C ILE A 126 6.99 18.32 15.02
N PHE A 127 6.50 17.84 16.16
CA PHE A 127 6.88 18.39 17.47
C PHE A 127 8.38 18.16 17.77
N LEU A 128 8.90 16.97 17.47
CA LEU A 128 10.33 16.66 17.60
C LEU A 128 11.19 17.54 16.69
N ALA A 129 10.77 17.73 15.44
CA ALA A 129 11.44 18.60 14.48
C ALA A 129 11.42 20.06 14.92
N TYR A 130 10.29 20.55 15.42
CA TYR A 130 10.15 21.92 15.92
C TYR A 130 11.07 22.17 17.11
N GLY A 131 11.06 21.29 18.11
CA GLY A 131 11.96 21.38 19.27
C GLY A 131 13.45 21.31 18.90
N THR A 132 13.80 20.49 17.90
CA THR A 132 15.20 20.27 17.52
C THR A 132 15.75 21.31 16.54
N LEU A 133 14.98 21.66 15.50
CA LEU A 133 15.45 22.46 14.36
C LEU A 133 15.01 23.92 14.40
N ILE A 134 13.85 24.22 15.00
CA ILE A 134 13.29 25.57 14.97
C ILE A 134 13.57 26.30 16.28
N LEU A 135 13.20 25.71 17.41
CA LEU A 135 13.52 26.29 18.72
C LEU A 135 15.02 26.19 19.00
N GLY A 136 15.58 24.99 18.84
CA GLY A 136 16.92 24.69 19.31
C GLY A 136 16.92 24.25 20.77
N ILE A 137 18.00 23.55 21.15
CA ILE A 137 18.14 22.93 22.49
C ILE A 137 18.22 23.96 23.62
N PRO A 138 19.00 25.06 23.50
CA PRO A 138 19.07 26.08 24.54
C PRO A 138 17.71 26.72 24.84
N GLU A 139 16.97 27.09 23.78
CA GLU A 139 15.69 27.78 23.86
C GLU A 139 14.58 26.85 24.37
N LEU A 140 14.56 25.59 23.92
CA LEU A 140 13.65 24.57 24.45
C LEU A 140 13.88 24.36 25.95
N LYS A 141 15.14 24.22 26.36
CA LYS A 141 15.51 24.08 27.77
C LYS A 141 15.05 25.30 28.58
N ALA A 142 15.36 26.51 28.11
CA ALA A 142 14.98 27.75 28.79
C ALA A 142 13.45 27.90 28.91
N SER A 143 12.71 27.51 27.86
CA SER A 143 11.24 27.55 27.87
C SER A 143 10.65 26.61 28.92
N ILE A 144 11.24 25.42 29.10
CA ILE A 144 10.84 24.49 30.16
C ILE A 144 11.20 25.04 31.53
N GLU A 145 12.41 25.59 31.72
CA GLU A 145 12.87 26.12 33.01
C GLU A 145 12.07 27.33 33.48
N ASN A 146 11.55 28.13 32.55
CA ASN A 146 10.75 29.33 32.84
C ASN A 146 9.29 29.03 33.21
N ASP A 147 8.80 27.81 32.99
CA ASP A 147 7.46 27.36 33.39
C ASP A 147 7.58 26.39 34.57
N GLU A 148 7.16 26.81 35.76
CA GLU A 148 7.30 26.01 36.99
C GLU A 148 6.61 24.65 36.92
N SER A 149 5.44 24.59 36.27
CA SER A 149 4.64 23.37 36.14
C SER A 149 5.33 22.38 35.20
N MET A 150 5.75 22.86 34.02
CA MET A 150 6.49 22.04 33.06
C MET A 150 7.84 21.60 33.62
N ASN A 151 8.58 22.51 34.27
CA ASN A 151 9.87 22.18 34.87
C ASN A 151 9.73 21.09 35.94
N SER A 152 8.76 21.22 36.84
CA SER A 152 8.46 20.22 37.87
C SER A 152 8.11 18.86 37.26
N MET A 153 7.22 18.84 36.26
CA MET A 153 6.84 17.62 35.55
C MET A 153 8.04 16.97 34.85
N ILE A 154 8.83 17.75 34.11
CA ILE A 154 9.99 17.23 33.36
C ILE A 154 11.10 16.77 34.30
N CYS A 155 11.38 17.49 35.38
CA CYS A 155 12.34 17.03 36.38
C CYS A 155 11.89 15.73 37.05
N SER A 156 10.59 15.58 37.33
CA SER A 156 10.03 14.35 37.90
C SER A 156 10.16 13.15 36.96
N LEU A 157 9.87 13.32 35.66
CA LEU A 157 9.85 12.23 34.68
C LEU A 157 11.21 11.92 34.05
N PHE A 158 12.03 12.94 33.82
CA PHE A 158 13.26 12.86 33.02
C PHE A 158 14.51 13.34 33.78
N GLY A 159 14.37 13.74 35.05
CA GLY A 159 15.47 14.17 35.92
C GLY A 159 15.92 15.62 35.72
N SER A 160 15.95 16.12 34.49
CA SER A 160 16.22 17.55 34.23
C SER A 160 15.74 18.01 32.84
N PRO A 161 15.47 19.32 32.65
CA PRO A 161 15.17 19.90 31.35
C PRO A 161 16.28 19.67 30.32
N HIS A 162 17.54 19.64 30.76
CA HIS A 162 18.68 19.36 29.88
C HIS A 162 18.62 17.95 29.29
N ILE A 163 18.41 16.93 30.13
CA ILE A 163 18.29 15.53 29.68
C ILE A 163 17.11 15.38 28.73
N PHE A 164 15.95 15.93 29.08
CA PHE A 164 14.76 15.89 28.23
C PHE A 164 15.01 16.50 26.84
N SER A 165 15.58 17.70 26.76
CA SER A 165 15.87 18.33 25.46
C SER A 165 16.87 17.53 24.62
N GLN A 166 17.87 16.90 25.23
CA GLN A 166 18.78 15.99 24.51
C GLN A 166 18.05 14.73 24.02
N MET A 167 17.10 14.19 24.79
CA MET A 167 16.26 13.07 24.37
C MET A 167 15.36 13.45 23.19
N VAL A 168 14.78 14.65 23.18
CA VAL A 168 14.00 15.16 22.03
C VAL A 168 14.86 15.18 20.76
N LYS A 169 16.09 15.71 20.84
CA LYS A 169 17.05 15.72 19.72
C LYS A 169 17.39 14.32 19.25
N ALA A 170 17.71 13.42 20.18
CA ALA A 170 18.07 12.04 19.87
C ALA A 170 16.89 11.31 19.21
N ALA A 171 15.68 11.47 19.74
CA ALA A 171 14.46 10.90 19.19
C ALA A 171 14.17 11.44 17.78
N PHE A 172 14.33 12.75 17.55
CA PHE A 172 14.18 13.33 16.21
C PHE A 172 15.10 12.66 15.18
N TRP A 173 16.42 12.61 15.46
CA TRP A 173 17.38 12.02 14.53
C TRP A 173 17.20 10.52 14.36
N PHE A 174 16.83 9.82 15.44
CA PHE A 174 16.46 8.41 15.37
C PHE A 174 15.28 8.19 14.42
N THR A 175 14.21 8.98 14.55
CA THR A 175 13.04 8.93 13.66
C THR A 175 13.42 9.18 12.21
N VAL A 176 14.27 10.18 11.93
CA VAL A 176 14.77 10.46 10.57
C VAL A 176 15.50 9.25 9.99
N VAL A 177 16.42 8.65 10.76
CA VAL A 177 17.23 7.50 10.31
C VAL A 177 16.35 6.28 10.08
N ILE A 178 15.47 5.94 11.01
CA ILE A 178 14.65 4.73 10.90
C ILE A 178 13.64 4.84 9.75
N HIS A 179 12.97 5.99 9.59
CA HIS A 179 12.05 6.20 8.46
C HIS A 179 12.77 6.15 7.11
N SER A 180 13.99 6.69 7.05
CA SER A 180 14.81 6.62 5.82
C SER A 180 15.17 5.18 5.46
N ALA A 181 15.61 4.39 6.46
CA ALA A 181 15.93 2.97 6.25
C ALA A 181 14.70 2.16 5.82
N GLU A 182 13.53 2.42 6.41
CA GLU A 182 12.26 1.81 6.01
C GLU A 182 11.85 2.19 4.59
N ALA A 183 12.06 3.44 4.19
CA ALA A 183 11.74 3.93 2.85
C ALA A 183 12.68 3.35 1.79
N ASP A 184 13.97 3.21 2.08
CA ASP A 184 14.94 2.54 1.22
C ASP A 184 14.56 1.06 1.02
N TYR A 185 14.19 0.37 2.10
CA TYR A 185 13.66 -0.99 2.03
C TYR A 185 12.39 -1.06 1.17
N ALA A 186 11.49 -0.07 1.30
CA ALA A 186 10.29 0.01 0.48
C ALA A 186 10.62 0.13 -1.01
N ILE A 187 11.49 1.07 -1.41
CA ILE A 187 11.94 1.20 -2.81
C ILE A 187 12.52 -0.12 -3.30
N TYR A 188 13.46 -0.69 -2.53
CA TYR A 188 14.12 -1.93 -2.92
C TYR A 188 13.10 -3.02 -3.25
N LYS A 189 12.14 -3.28 -2.36
CA LYS A 189 11.11 -4.29 -2.57
C LYS A 189 10.12 -3.94 -3.68
N CYS A 190 9.74 -2.67 -3.83
CA CYS A 190 8.93 -2.21 -4.94
C CYS A 190 9.60 -2.55 -6.28
N ARG A 191 10.91 -2.32 -6.40
CA ARG A 191 11.66 -2.51 -7.64
C ARG A 191 12.01 -3.97 -7.90
N THR A 192 12.49 -4.71 -6.91
CA THR A 192 12.99 -6.08 -7.11
C THR A 192 11.91 -7.15 -7.01
N THR A 193 10.95 -6.98 -6.10
CA THR A 193 9.93 -8.00 -5.82
C THR A 193 8.64 -7.71 -6.55
N LEU A 194 8.08 -6.51 -6.37
CA LEU A 194 6.80 -6.15 -6.99
C LEU A 194 6.95 -5.67 -8.44
N LYS A 195 8.15 -5.30 -8.88
CA LYS A 195 8.44 -4.78 -10.23
C LYS A 195 7.61 -3.53 -10.58
N LEU A 196 7.44 -2.65 -9.60
CA LEU A 196 6.76 -1.37 -9.77
C LEU A 196 7.65 -0.39 -10.52
N ASP A 197 7.05 0.58 -11.22
CA ASP A 197 7.78 1.63 -11.91
C ASP A 197 8.44 2.62 -10.91
N TRP A 198 9.29 3.50 -11.42
CA TRP A 198 10.03 4.44 -10.58
C TRP A 198 9.12 5.45 -9.88
N ILE A 199 8.05 5.89 -10.54
CA ILE A 199 7.14 6.90 -9.99
C ILE A 199 6.40 6.30 -8.80
N THR A 200 5.79 5.13 -8.97
CA THR A 200 5.13 4.41 -7.89
C THR A 200 6.09 4.04 -6.77
N SER A 201 7.33 3.64 -7.08
CA SER A 201 8.34 3.31 -6.06
C SER A 201 8.75 4.54 -5.25
N MET A 202 8.94 5.70 -5.90
CA MET A 202 9.23 6.96 -5.20
C MET A 202 8.05 7.43 -4.37
N PHE A 203 6.82 7.08 -4.76
CA PHE A 203 5.65 7.39 -3.94
C PHE A 203 5.61 6.54 -2.66
N TRP A 204 5.97 5.27 -2.75
CA TRP A 204 6.20 4.42 -1.57
C TRP A 204 7.29 4.97 -0.67
N PHE A 205 8.41 5.42 -1.24
CA PHE A 205 9.48 6.09 -0.49
C PHE A 205 8.97 7.30 0.28
N ALA A 206 8.34 8.25 -0.42
CA ALA A 206 7.90 9.50 0.19
C ALA A 206 6.89 9.25 1.30
N THR A 207 5.89 8.39 1.06
CA THR A 207 4.89 8.05 2.08
C THR A 207 5.48 7.30 3.26
N THR A 208 6.47 6.42 3.05
CA THR A 208 7.17 5.70 4.13
C THR A 208 8.11 6.64 4.90
N CYS A 209 8.82 7.56 4.26
CA CYS A 209 9.65 8.56 4.95
C CYS A 209 8.83 9.42 5.93
N LEU A 210 7.57 9.72 5.59
CA LEU A 210 6.72 10.57 6.41
C LEU A 210 6.28 9.89 7.72
N VAL A 211 5.94 8.60 7.67
CA VAL A 211 5.28 7.92 8.81
C VAL A 211 5.89 6.60 9.22
N GLY A 212 6.80 6.05 8.43
CA GLY A 212 7.50 4.81 8.69
C GLY A 212 6.64 3.55 8.55
N TYR A 213 6.85 2.61 9.48
CA TYR A 213 6.19 1.30 9.53
C TYR A 213 4.67 1.28 9.24
N PRO A 214 3.83 2.20 9.75
CA PRO A 214 2.40 2.22 9.46
C PRO A 214 2.05 2.12 7.97
N VAL A 215 2.78 2.83 7.10
CA VAL A 215 2.61 2.71 5.64
C VAL A 215 3.35 1.50 5.09
N LEU A 216 4.59 1.26 5.54
CA LEU A 216 5.39 0.12 5.08
C LEU A 216 4.69 -1.24 5.34
N GLY A 217 3.91 -1.36 6.40
CA GLY A 217 3.13 -2.55 6.72
C GLY A 217 2.17 -2.96 5.58
N HIS A 218 1.60 -2.00 4.85
CA HIS A 218 0.79 -2.29 3.67
C HIS A 218 1.61 -2.89 2.52
N LEU A 219 2.83 -2.40 2.30
CA LEU A 219 3.74 -2.97 1.31
C LEU A 219 4.19 -4.38 1.71
N ILE A 220 4.50 -4.59 2.99
CA ILE A 220 4.87 -5.92 3.53
C ILE A 220 3.75 -6.93 3.28
N GLN A 221 2.47 -6.55 3.45
CA GLN A 221 1.34 -7.43 3.10
C GLN A 221 1.38 -7.85 1.63
N LEU A 222 1.63 -6.93 0.70
CA LEU A 222 1.74 -7.25 -0.73
C LEU A 222 2.91 -8.21 -1.03
N ILE A 223 4.05 -8.00 -0.38
CA ILE A 223 5.23 -8.86 -0.49
C ILE A 223 4.91 -10.26 0.04
N GLN A 224 4.24 -10.38 1.19
CA GLN A 224 3.85 -11.69 1.74
C GLN A 224 2.94 -12.47 0.80
N ILE A 225 2.02 -11.80 0.09
CA ILE A 225 1.18 -12.44 -0.93
C ILE A 225 2.03 -12.92 -2.11
N HIS A 226 2.99 -12.12 -2.57
CA HIS A 226 3.94 -12.51 -3.61
C HIS A 226 4.74 -13.77 -3.21
N ASP A 227 5.33 -13.76 -2.03
CA ASP A 227 6.17 -14.85 -1.52
C ASP A 227 5.36 -16.14 -1.35
N LYS A 228 4.14 -16.06 -0.80
CA LYS A 228 3.21 -17.19 -0.71
C LYS A 228 2.88 -17.78 -2.08
N SER A 229 2.62 -16.92 -3.08
CA SER A 229 2.36 -17.38 -4.45
C SER A 229 3.58 -18.12 -5.02
N LYS A 230 4.78 -17.56 -4.87
CA LYS A 230 6.02 -18.19 -5.35
C LYS A 230 6.33 -19.50 -4.64
N ALA A 231 6.05 -19.62 -3.33
CA ALA A 231 6.18 -20.86 -2.60
C ALA A 231 5.21 -21.93 -3.11
N ALA A 232 3.94 -21.58 -3.33
CA ALA A 232 2.94 -22.50 -3.87
C ALA A 232 3.28 -22.98 -5.29
N GLN A 233 3.83 -22.12 -6.14
CA GLN A 233 4.33 -22.52 -7.48
C GLN A 233 5.47 -23.53 -7.39
N LYS A 234 6.45 -23.29 -6.52
CA LYS A 234 7.57 -24.22 -6.32
C LYS A 234 7.11 -25.58 -5.81
N ALA A 235 6.07 -25.62 -4.98
CA ALA A 235 5.50 -26.87 -4.47
C ALA A 235 4.80 -27.70 -5.57
N LYS A 236 4.19 -27.07 -6.58
CA LYS A 236 3.56 -27.77 -7.72
C LYS A 236 4.57 -28.40 -8.69
N LEU A 237 5.83 -27.98 -8.66
CA LEU A 237 6.90 -28.48 -9.53
C LEU A 237 7.67 -29.66 -8.92
N LYS A 238 7.39 -29.98 -7.66
CA LYS A 238 7.95 -31.14 -6.96
C LYS A 238 6.97 -32.30 -7.03
#